data_AF-A0A1Q5QVK5-F1
#
_entry.id   AF-A0A1Q5QVK5-F1
#
_cell.length_a   1.000
_cell.length_b   1.000
_cell.length_c   1.000
_cell.angle_alpha   90.00
_cell.angle_beta   90.00
_cell.angle_gamma   90.00
#
_symmetry.space_group_name_H-M   'P 1'
#
loop_
_entity.id
_entity.type
_entity.pdbx_description
1 polymer ?
#
loop_
_entity_poly.entity_id
_entity_poly.type
_entity_poly.pdbx_seq_one_letter_code
_entity_poly.pdbx_strand_id
1 'polypeptide(L)'
;MADYYPLIARAIAALDPNAPGESRRALYERARTALIAQLRSVQPPLSESEITRERLSLEEAVRKVESEAAQRTREASRPGGGARS
;
A
#
# COMPACT_ATOMS: atom_id res chain seq x y z
N MET A 1 0.97 -14.91 8.30
CA MET A 1 1.51 -13.62 7.83
C MET A 1 0.31 -12.73 7.58
N ALA A 2 0.29 -11.53 8.12
CA ALA A 2 -0.88 -10.67 7.99
C ALA A 2 -1.08 -10.25 6.53
N ASP A 3 -2.33 -10.23 6.08
CA ASP A 3 -2.65 -9.70 4.76
C ASP A 3 -2.76 -8.17 4.85
N TYR A 4 -1.67 -7.48 4.50
CA TYR A 4 -1.60 -6.02 4.52
C TYR A 4 -2.27 -5.38 3.31
N TYR A 5 -2.50 -6.12 2.23
CA TYR A 5 -3.08 -5.57 1.00
C TYR A 5 -4.46 -4.91 1.23
N PRO A 6 -5.48 -5.58 1.83
CA PRO A 6 -6.79 -4.96 2.02
C PRO A 6 -6.73 -3.72 2.94
N LEU A 7 -5.81 -3.68 3.90
CA LEU A 7 -5.61 -2.54 4.79
C LEU A 7 -5.08 -1.33 4.02
N ILE A 8 -4.02 -1.53 3.23
CA ILE A 8 -3.40 -0.47 2.44
C ILE A 8 -4.34 -0.01 1.31
N ALA A 9 -4.98 -0.93 0.61
CA ALA A 9 -5.94 -0.61 -0.46
C ALA A 9 -7.10 0.25 0.07
N ARG A 10 -7.65 -0.09 1.24
CA ARG A 10 -8.69 0.71 1.89
C ARG A 10 -8.19 2.09 2.29
N ALA A 11 -6.98 2.18 2.84
CA ALA A 11 -6.39 3.44 3.26
C ALA A 11 -6.16 4.39 2.07
N ILE A 12 -5.72 3.86 0.93
CA ILE A 12 -5.57 4.62 -0.32
C ILE A 12 -6.92 5.00 -0.93
N ALA A 13 -7.91 4.11 -0.91
CA ALA A 13 -9.26 4.42 -1.38
C ALA A 13 -9.96 5.50 -0.53
N ALA A 14 -9.55 5.66 0.72
CA ALA A 14 -10.04 6.72 1.60
C ALA A 14 -9.32 8.07 1.41
N LEU A 15 -8.22 8.11 0.65
CA LEU A 15 -7.59 9.39 0.28
C LEU A 15 -8.45 10.11 -0.76
N ASP A 16 -8.41 11.44 -0.73
CA ASP A 16 -9.04 12.26 -1.77
C ASP A 16 -8.50 11.83 -3.14
N PRO A 17 -9.37 11.54 -4.14
CA PRO A 17 -8.95 11.20 -5.50
C PRO A 17 -8.06 12.27 -6.16
N ASN A 18 -8.17 13.53 -5.71
CA ASN A 18 -7.36 14.67 -6.15
C ASN A 18 -6.11 14.88 -5.28
N ALA A 19 -5.89 14.04 -4.26
CA ALA A 19 -4.72 14.15 -3.40
C ALA A 19 -3.43 13.98 -4.23
N PRO A 20 -2.40 14.80 -3.97
CA PRO A 20 -1.10 14.63 -4.60
C PRO A 20 -0.51 13.24 -4.35
N GLY A 21 0.32 12.75 -5.27
CA GLY A 21 1.05 11.49 -5.09
C GLY A 21 1.89 11.44 -3.80
N GLU A 22 2.30 12.61 -3.29
CA GLU A 22 2.99 12.74 -2.01
C GLU A 22 2.14 12.30 -0.82
N SER A 23 0.82 12.53 -0.84
CA SER A 23 -0.07 12.07 0.24
C SER A 23 -0.09 10.55 0.37
N ARG A 24 -0.03 9.83 -0.76
CA ARG A 24 0.12 8.37 -0.77
C ARG A 24 1.46 7.94 -0.21
N ARG A 25 2.54 8.61 -0.60
CA ARG A 25 3.89 8.33 -0.09
C ARG A 25 3.97 8.54 1.43
N ALA A 26 3.43 9.63 1.94
CA ALA A 26 3.37 9.91 3.37
C ALA A 26 2.58 8.85 4.15
N LEU A 27 1.49 8.33 3.57
CA LEU A 27 0.71 7.23 4.14
C LEU A 27 1.55 5.95 4.27
N TYR A 28 2.29 5.58 3.23
CA TYR A 28 3.15 4.40 3.26
C TYR A 28 4.28 4.53 4.28
N GLU A 29 4.95 5.69 4.36
CA GLU A 29 6.00 5.90 5.38
C GLU A 29 5.42 5.79 6.80
N ARG A 30 4.25 6.39 7.05
CA ARG A 30 3.57 6.26 8.34
C ARG A 30 3.24 4.80 8.67
N ALA A 31 2.75 4.03 7.70
CA ALA A 31 2.43 2.61 7.89
C ALA A 31 3.69 1.79 8.24
N ARG A 32 4.81 2.03 7.56
CA ARG A 32 6.10 1.36 7.84
C ARG A 32 6.60 1.65 9.24
N THR A 33 6.64 2.93 9.63
CA THR A 33 7.10 3.33 10.97
C THR A 33 6.21 2.74 12.05
N ALA A 34 4.89 2.80 11.87
CA ALA A 34 3.93 2.24 12.82
C ALA A 34 4.07 0.72 12.96
N LEU A 35 4.24 0.00 11.84
CA LEU A 35 4.43 -1.46 11.86
C LEU A 35 5.69 -1.84 12.64
N ILE A 36 6.83 -1.18 12.40
CA ILE A 36 8.08 -1.48 13.12
C ILE A 36 7.92 -1.21 14.62
N ALA A 37 7.30 -0.08 14.99
CA ALA A 37 7.05 0.26 16.39
C ALA A 37 6.16 -0.79 17.07
N GLN A 38 5.10 -1.23 16.38
CA GLN A 38 4.18 -2.25 16.88
C GLN A 38 4.86 -3.62 17.03
N LEU A 39 5.60 -4.08 16.01
CA LEU A 39 6.27 -5.39 16.06
C LEU A 39 7.31 -5.45 17.19
N ARG A 40 7.99 -4.34 17.48
CA ARG A 40 8.95 -4.22 18.58
C ARG A 40 8.31 -4.12 19.96
N SER A 41 7.04 -3.75 20.06
CA SER A 41 6.33 -3.62 21.33
C SER A 41 5.61 -4.90 21.77
N VAL A 42 5.61 -5.96 20.94
CA VAL A 42 5.01 -7.26 21.28
C VAL A 42 5.78 -7.94 22.43
N GLN A 43 5.06 -8.64 23.31
CA GLN A 43 5.64 -9.54 24.32
C GLN A 43 5.08 -10.97 24.17
N PRO A 44 5.94 -12.01 24.08
CA PRO A 44 7.41 -11.94 24.00
C PRO A 44 7.90 -11.23 22.71
N PRO A 45 9.11 -10.64 22.71
CA PRO A 45 9.63 -9.94 21.55
C PRO A 45 9.77 -10.88 20.36
N LEU A 46 9.37 -10.39 19.18
CA LEU A 46 9.56 -11.10 17.92
C LEU A 46 11.05 -11.17 17.56
N SER A 47 11.44 -12.22 16.86
CA SER A 47 12.78 -12.31 16.28
C SER A 47 12.96 -11.31 15.13
N GLU A 48 14.20 -10.90 14.87
CA GLU A 48 14.52 -10.02 13.73
C GLU A 48 14.07 -10.61 12.37
N SER A 49 14.09 -11.94 12.24
CA SER A 49 13.61 -12.64 11.05
C SER A 49 12.10 -12.49 10.86
N GLU A 50 11.31 -12.58 11.94
CA GLU A 50 9.87 -12.35 11.90
C GLU A 50 9.54 -10.90 11.59
N ILE A 51 10.25 -9.95 12.22
CA ILE A 51 10.09 -8.53 11.94
C ILE A 51 10.40 -8.23 10.46
N THR A 52 11.49 -8.79 9.94
CA THR A 52 11.87 -8.64 8.53
C THR A 52 10.82 -9.22 7.60
N ARG A 53 10.30 -10.41 7.93
CA ARG A 53 9.22 -11.06 7.16
C ARG A 53 7.98 -10.18 7.10
N GLU A 54 7.50 -9.66 8.23
CA GLU A 54 6.32 -8.78 8.28
C GLU A 54 6.56 -7.47 7.52
N ARG A 55 7.75 -6.87 7.61
CA ARG A 55 8.12 -5.70 6.82
C ARG A 55 8.08 -5.97 5.31
N LEU A 56 8.62 -7.11 4.86
CA LEU A 56 8.58 -7.49 3.44
C LEU A 56 7.14 -7.68 2.96
N SER A 57 6.28 -8.30 3.78
CA SER A 57 4.85 -8.44 3.47
C SER A 57 4.15 -7.11 3.24
N LEU A 58 4.47 -6.10 4.06
CA LEU A 58 3.93 -4.76 3.92
C LEU A 58 4.43 -4.11 2.61
N GLU A 59 5.72 -4.22 2.30
CA GLU A 59 6.28 -3.66 1.06
C GLU A 59 5.68 -4.29 -0.20
N GLU A 60 5.43 -5.60 -0.19
CA GLU A 60 4.77 -6.31 -1.28
C GLU A 60 3.34 -5.80 -1.49
N ALA A 61 2.58 -5.62 -0.41
CA ALA A 61 1.24 -5.05 -0.47
C ALA A 61 1.24 -3.62 -1.04
N VAL A 62 2.16 -2.76 -0.59
CA VAL A 62 2.32 -1.40 -1.10
C VAL A 62 2.63 -1.40 -2.60
N ARG A 63 3.59 -2.23 -3.04
CA ARG A 63 3.95 -2.34 -4.46
C ARG A 63 2.77 -2.77 -5.31
N LYS A 64 1.98 -3.74 -4.85
CA LYS A 64 0.79 -4.21 -5.56
C LYS A 64 -0.26 -3.11 -5.71
N VAL A 65 -0.57 -2.40 -4.62
CA VAL A 65 -1.55 -1.29 -4.64
C VAL A 65 -1.09 -0.17 -5.57
N GLU A 66 0.19 0.21 -5.53
CA GLU A 66 0.73 1.25 -6.42
C GLU A 66 0.72 0.83 -7.90
N SER A 67 1.04 -0.44 -8.19
CA SER A 67 0.96 -0.97 -9.55
C SER A 67 -0.47 -0.91 -10.10
N GLU A 68 -1.46 -1.31 -9.29
CA GLU A 68 -2.87 -1.26 -9.67
C GLU A 68 -3.36 0.18 -9.83
N ALA A 69 -2.97 1.09 -8.94
CA ALA A 69 -3.31 2.51 -9.05
C ALA A 69 -2.71 3.13 -10.33
N ALA A 70 -1.44 2.85 -10.62
CA ALA A 70 -0.78 3.31 -11.83
C ALA A 70 -1.44 2.74 -13.11
N GLN A 71 -1.86 1.47 -13.08
CA GLN A 71 -2.59 0.86 -14.18
C GLN A 71 -3.93 1.55 -14.43
N ARG A 72 -4.72 1.80 -13.38
CA ARG A 72 -6.01 2.52 -13.48
C ARG A 72 -5.83 3.93 -14.05
N THR A 73 -4.81 4.67 -13.60
CA THR A 73 -4.51 5.99 -14.15
C THR A 73 -4.14 5.92 -15.64
N ARG A 74 -3.35 4.91 -16.05
CA ARG A 74 -3.01 4.71 -17.47
C ARG A 74 -4.23 4.37 -18.32
N GLU A 75 -5.12 3.53 -17.80
CA GLU A 75 -6.38 3.16 -18.48
C GLU A 75 -7.33 4.36 -18.62
N ALA A 76 -7.47 5.19 -17.57
CA ALA A 76 -8.27 6.40 -17.62
C ALA A 76 -7.75 7.45 -18.62
N SER A 77 -6.43 7.51 -18.83
CA SER A 77 -5.79 8.43 -19.77
C SER A 77 -5.76 7.93 -21.23
N ARG A 78 -6.25 6.72 -21.53
CA ARG A 78 -6.31 6.20 -22.92
C ARG A 78 -7.50 6.82 -23.66
N PRO A 79 -7.28 7.56 -24.77
CA PRO A 79 -8.39 8.04 -25.60
C PRO A 79 -8.85 6.88 -26.51
N GLY A 80 -9.96 6.21 -26.18
CA GLY A 80 -10.40 5.08 -27.02
C GLY A 80 -11.58 4.22 -26.54
N GLY A 81 -12.48 4.73 -25.70
CA GLY A 81 -13.72 4.02 -25.31
C GLY A 81 -14.86 4.16 -26.33
N GLY A 82 -14.56 4.33 -27.61
CA GLY A 82 -15.55 4.52 -28.67
C GLY A 82 -15.16 3.76 -29.92
N ALA A 83 -15.69 2.54 -30.07
CA ALA A 83 -16.18 1.95 -31.32
C ALA A 83 -16.27 0.43 -31.16
N ARG A 84 -17.50 -0.09 -31.24
CA ARG A 84 -17.87 -1.26 -32.05
C ARG A 84 -19.39 -1.28 -32.17
N SER A 85 -19.87 -0.55 -33.17
CA SER A 85 -21.10 -0.84 -33.90
C SER A 85 -20.87 -2.06 -34.80
#